data_AF-A0A7Y0TIE5-F1
#
_entry.id   AF-A0A7Y0TIE5-F1
#
_cell.length_a   1.000
_cell.length_b   1.000
_cell.length_c   1.000
_cell.angle_alpha   90.00
_cell.angle_beta   90.00
_cell.angle_gamma   90.00
#
_symmetry.space_group_name_H-M   'P 1'
#
loop_
_entity.id
_entity.type
_entity.pdbx_description
1 polymer ?
#
loop_
_entity_poly.entity_id
_entity_poly.type
_entity_poly.pdbx_seq_one_letter_code
_entity_poly.pdbx_strand_id
1 'polypeptide(L)'
;MAELSLPCRFESNVSLSSRAYYGIGGTARFLAYPKTPAELADLLLWNSEHRLPLALMGKGSNILFSDSLFPGVVISLDSMQRIFWISDDELFCEAGAENTLIAEELLTCSRSGGEWLFRLPGTIGSTVRMNARCFGGEISVVTAGILVVSLDGRLRWQTPDEVFHGYKHTSLMDNPEIVVAVVLRFPQTCSAEKINKLMLGYEDERTKKHHFDFPSCGSTFKNNYASGRSSGTIFEELGFKGRREGEAMVSEHHANFIFNMGGATATDVLRLAEQMKTAAQEQAGAELDLEVQCIGLFDGKLLKACGVNNIADTHDPSKGWAGLLWLPLEGINKAEISGQPFPRVLLQGPLVGYNCVDRELPDGGFVSVEQLLSIHDAITASEAPFLRWTTSTGNPALFSLKPPSSLPAGTFTDGLWQYGVSELFIAHTDSCGGYLEFEMTPEGHWVALRFDAPRKRARRETVLSAEPWVGQIRMVMSDRSFGMEFSYNLLQPFLNGQSIALQCCASTGRGEYGLFPWWEASSAPADFHQPEQFYTITLL
;
A
#
# COMPACT_ATOMS: atom_id res chain seq x y z
N MET A 1 9.57 28.18 15.87
CA MET A 1 8.80 26.99 15.47
C MET A 1 9.63 25.79 15.86
N ALA A 2 9.10 24.85 16.65
CA ALA A 2 9.82 23.62 16.93
C ALA A 2 10.16 22.92 15.61
N GLU A 3 11.34 22.32 15.53
CA GLU A 3 11.74 21.51 14.39
C GLU A 3 10.83 20.27 14.35
N LEU A 4 9.94 20.19 13.36
CA LEU A 4 9.04 19.04 13.22
C LEU A 4 9.86 17.83 12.81
N SER A 5 9.69 16.72 13.53
CA SER A 5 10.26 15.41 13.20
C SER A 5 9.16 14.44 12.81
N LEU A 6 9.35 13.68 11.74
CA LEU A 6 8.44 12.62 11.33
C LEU A 6 8.69 11.34 12.16
N PRO A 7 7.68 10.46 12.33
CA PRO A 7 7.81 9.19 13.06
C PRO A 7 8.52 8.08 12.27
N CYS A 8 9.17 8.40 11.14
CA CYS A 8 9.95 7.45 10.34
C CYS A 8 11.19 8.16 9.76
N ARG A 9 12.05 7.44 9.03
CA ARG A 9 13.20 8.05 8.36
C ARG A 9 12.74 9.10 7.36
N PHE A 10 13.34 10.29 7.37
CA PHE A 10 13.02 11.35 6.42
C PHE A 10 14.21 12.24 6.08
N GLU A 11 14.07 12.99 4.99
CA GLU A 11 14.95 14.08 4.59
C GLU A 11 14.16 15.40 4.52
N SER A 12 14.83 16.51 4.82
CA SER A 12 14.23 17.85 4.76
C SER A 12 14.77 18.66 3.59
N ASN A 13 13.95 19.55 3.03
CA ASN A 13 14.31 20.46 1.92
C ASN A 13 14.90 19.72 0.71
N VAL A 14 14.21 18.68 0.25
CA VAL A 14 14.68 17.80 -0.82
C VAL A 14 14.28 18.34 -2.19
N SER A 15 15.26 18.51 -3.09
CA SER A 15 15.00 18.81 -4.50
C SER A 15 14.33 17.60 -5.17
N LEU A 16 13.08 17.74 -5.59
CA LEU A 16 12.32 16.68 -6.24
C LEU A 16 12.82 16.37 -7.64
N SER A 17 13.37 17.37 -8.36
CA SER A 17 14.05 17.14 -9.65
C SER A 17 15.26 16.22 -9.54
N SER A 18 15.95 16.18 -8.39
CA SER A 18 17.06 15.23 -8.16
C SER A 18 16.61 13.81 -7.81
N ARG A 19 15.32 13.61 -7.51
CA ARG A 19 14.77 12.33 -7.03
C ARG A 19 13.83 11.66 -8.04
N ALA A 20 13.03 12.44 -8.75
CA ALA A 20 12.08 11.94 -9.73
C ALA A 20 12.77 11.61 -11.05
N TYR A 21 12.37 10.50 -11.68
CA TYR A 21 12.92 10.05 -12.96
C TYR A 21 12.86 11.11 -14.07
N TYR A 22 11.86 12.00 -14.08
CA TYR A 22 11.74 13.05 -15.11
C TYR A 22 12.79 14.18 -14.97
N GLY A 23 13.43 14.31 -13.81
CA GLY A 23 14.41 15.38 -13.59
C GLY A 23 13.79 16.78 -13.44
N ILE A 24 12.50 16.86 -13.11
CA ILE A 24 11.72 18.11 -13.03
C ILE A 24 10.99 18.16 -11.69
N GLY A 25 10.99 19.32 -11.04
CA GLY A 25 10.29 19.55 -9.78
C GLY A 25 11.03 20.50 -8.84
N GLY A 26 10.25 21.19 -8.02
CA GLY A 26 10.72 22.10 -6.98
C GLY A 26 11.27 21.36 -5.76
N THR A 27 11.19 21.98 -4.59
CA THR A 27 11.70 21.42 -3.33
C THR A 27 10.55 20.95 -2.46
N ALA A 28 10.61 19.74 -1.92
CA ALA A 28 9.71 19.27 -0.87
C ALA A 28 10.27 19.61 0.51
N ARG A 29 9.38 20.05 1.41
CA ARG A 29 9.72 20.27 2.81
C ARG A 29 10.20 18.97 3.44
N PHE A 30 9.47 17.88 3.24
CA PHE A 30 9.84 16.55 3.72
C PHE A 30 9.70 15.48 2.65
N LEU A 31 10.65 14.55 2.61
CA LEU A 31 10.56 13.28 1.90
C LEU A 31 10.71 12.14 2.91
N ALA A 32 9.64 11.39 3.13
CA ALA A 32 9.53 10.34 4.15
C ALA A 32 9.73 8.94 3.55
N TYR A 33 10.36 8.05 4.31
CA TYR A 33 10.74 6.70 3.91
C TYR A 33 10.30 5.67 4.97
N PRO A 34 8.99 5.43 5.14
CA PRO A 34 8.52 4.38 6.01
C PRO A 34 9.04 3.02 5.52
N LYS A 35 9.51 2.19 6.45
CA LYS A 35 10.07 0.85 6.19
C LYS A 35 9.07 -0.27 6.36
N THR A 36 7.97 -0.02 7.07
CA THR A 36 6.92 -0.99 7.34
C THR A 36 5.54 -0.35 7.19
N PRO A 37 4.48 -1.15 6.95
CA PRO A 37 3.12 -0.63 7.01
C PRO A 37 2.81 0.10 8.33
N ALA A 38 3.36 -0.36 9.47
CA ALA A 38 3.19 0.30 10.77
C ALA A 38 3.80 1.71 10.79
N GLU A 39 5.05 1.87 10.36
CA GLU A 39 5.68 3.20 10.25
C GLU A 39 4.90 4.14 9.30
N LEU A 40 4.33 3.59 8.21
CA LEU A 40 3.47 4.35 7.31
C LEU A 40 2.18 4.80 8.01
N ALA A 41 1.53 3.91 8.77
CA ALA A 41 0.33 4.27 9.52
C ALA A 41 0.62 5.39 10.53
N ASP A 42 1.69 5.26 11.32
CA ASP A 42 2.12 6.29 12.27
C ASP A 42 2.41 7.63 11.59
N LEU A 43 3.04 7.62 10.41
CA LEU A 43 3.24 8.83 9.60
C LEU A 43 1.91 9.47 9.15
N LEU A 44 0.93 8.66 8.75
CA LEU A 44 -0.38 9.14 8.30
C LEU A 44 -1.19 9.76 9.44
N LEU A 45 -1.15 9.14 10.62
CA LEU A 45 -1.70 9.64 11.89
C LEU A 45 -1.04 10.97 12.26
N TRP A 46 0.29 11.00 12.33
CA TRP A 46 1.07 12.21 12.61
C TRP A 46 0.73 13.35 11.63
N ASN A 47 0.60 13.04 10.33
CA ASN A 47 0.27 14.04 9.31
C ASN A 47 -1.17 14.55 9.44
N SER A 48 -2.09 13.73 9.94
CA SER A 48 -3.47 14.14 10.26
C SER A 48 -3.47 15.24 11.32
N GLU A 49 -2.70 15.07 12.39
CA GLU A 49 -2.59 16.03 13.49
C GLU A 49 -1.91 17.34 13.07
N HIS A 50 -0.84 17.24 12.26
CA HIS A 50 -0.04 18.39 11.83
C HIS A 50 -0.62 19.13 10.62
N ARG A 51 -1.61 18.52 9.97
CA ARG A 51 -2.34 19.07 8.83
C ARG A 51 -1.43 19.59 7.71
N LEU A 52 -0.48 18.79 7.25
CA LEU A 52 0.38 19.14 6.09
C LEU A 52 -0.11 18.47 4.79
N PRO A 53 0.01 19.14 3.62
CA PRO A 53 -0.25 18.51 2.32
C PRO A 53 0.53 17.20 2.17
N LEU A 54 -0.12 16.18 1.61
CA LEU A 54 0.44 14.84 1.50
C LEU A 54 0.45 14.39 0.04
N ALA A 55 1.59 13.91 -0.44
CA ALA A 55 1.73 13.28 -1.74
C ALA A 55 2.45 11.93 -1.62
N LEU A 56 2.29 11.09 -2.63
CA LEU A 56 2.97 9.79 -2.74
C LEU A 56 3.83 9.78 -3.99
N MET A 57 5.04 9.23 -3.88
CA MET A 57 5.92 8.97 -5.00
C MET A 57 6.43 7.53 -5.00
N GLY A 58 6.42 6.90 -6.17
CA GLY A 58 7.33 5.80 -6.48
C GLY A 58 8.69 6.37 -6.92
N LYS A 59 9.31 5.78 -7.95
CA LYS A 59 10.54 6.31 -8.59
C LYS A 59 10.31 7.59 -9.43
N GLY A 60 9.08 8.10 -9.51
CA GLY A 60 8.75 9.28 -10.30
C GLY A 60 8.78 9.08 -11.82
N SER A 61 8.67 7.84 -12.31
CA SER A 61 8.66 7.50 -13.75
C SER A 61 7.38 7.86 -14.50
N ASN A 62 6.32 8.29 -13.79
CA ASN A 62 5.09 8.82 -14.35
C ASN A 62 4.60 10.08 -13.61
N ILE A 63 5.51 10.81 -12.96
CA ILE A 63 5.18 11.99 -12.14
C ILE A 63 5.87 13.23 -12.70
N LEU A 64 5.10 14.30 -12.86
CA LEU A 64 5.60 15.65 -13.07
C LEU A 64 5.37 16.47 -11.80
N PHE A 65 6.42 16.72 -11.03
CA PHE A 65 6.33 17.61 -9.88
C PHE A 65 6.31 19.06 -10.33
N SER A 66 5.51 19.89 -9.66
CA SER A 66 5.53 21.34 -9.86
C SER A 66 6.90 21.93 -9.56
N ASP A 67 7.26 23.01 -10.27
CA ASP A 67 8.45 23.84 -10.01
C ASP A 67 8.39 24.56 -8.65
N SER A 68 7.20 24.66 -8.05
CA SER A 68 6.96 25.35 -6.77
C SER A 68 7.43 24.52 -5.56
N LEU A 69 7.64 25.21 -4.43
CA LEU A 69 7.86 24.54 -3.14
C LEU A 69 6.65 23.67 -2.78
N PHE A 70 6.90 22.42 -2.38
CA PHE A 70 5.92 21.54 -1.77
C PHE A 70 6.05 21.63 -0.23
N PRO A 71 5.13 22.30 0.49
CA PRO A 71 5.31 22.65 1.90
C PRO A 71 5.01 21.49 2.87
N GLY A 72 4.59 20.33 2.35
CA GLY A 72 4.17 19.18 3.14
C GLY A 72 5.10 17.97 3.03
N VAL A 73 4.51 16.78 3.14
CA VAL A 73 5.22 15.49 3.13
C VAL A 73 5.01 14.78 1.79
N VAL A 74 6.10 14.38 1.15
CA VAL A 74 6.09 13.40 0.07
C VAL A 74 6.48 12.05 0.67
N ILE A 75 5.66 11.03 0.49
CA ILE A 75 5.93 9.66 0.94
C ILE A 75 6.61 8.89 -0.19
N SER A 76 7.73 8.23 0.10
CA SER A 76 8.35 7.25 -0.78
C SER A 76 8.39 5.87 -0.11
N LEU A 77 7.90 4.86 -0.81
CA LEU A 77 7.92 3.47 -0.32
C LEU A 77 9.23 2.75 -0.69
N ASP A 78 10.28 3.47 -1.08
CA ASP A 78 11.58 2.91 -1.47
C ASP A 78 12.27 2.12 -0.34
N SER A 79 11.76 2.13 0.89
CA SER A 79 12.30 1.28 1.96
C SER A 79 11.48 0.01 2.23
N MET A 80 10.42 -0.23 1.45
CA MET A 80 9.61 -1.46 1.44
C MET A 80 9.87 -2.22 0.13
N GLN A 81 10.92 -3.04 0.09
CA GLN A 81 11.40 -3.71 -1.14
C GLN A 81 11.47 -5.24 -1.04
N ARG A 82 10.90 -5.86 0.00
CA ARG A 82 10.97 -7.31 0.18
C ARG A 82 10.26 -8.04 -0.98
N ILE A 83 10.89 -9.10 -1.47
CA ILE A 83 10.39 -10.01 -2.50
C ILE A 83 10.67 -11.43 -2.03
N PHE A 84 9.65 -12.27 -1.93
CA PHE A 84 9.80 -13.69 -1.56
C PHE A 84 8.57 -14.49 -1.94
N TRP A 85 8.76 -15.79 -2.16
CA TRP A 85 7.69 -16.73 -2.47
C TRP A 85 6.91 -17.09 -1.21
N ILE A 86 5.57 -17.01 -1.28
CA ILE A 86 4.66 -17.43 -0.21
C ILE A 86 3.98 -18.76 -0.51
N SER A 87 4.12 -19.26 -1.75
CA SER A 87 3.74 -20.59 -2.22
C SER A 87 4.62 -20.98 -3.41
N ASP A 88 4.33 -22.13 -4.02
CA ASP A 88 5.00 -22.56 -5.25
C ASP A 88 4.84 -21.55 -6.42
N ASP A 89 3.72 -20.85 -6.50
CA ASP A 89 3.39 -19.98 -7.64
C ASP A 89 3.03 -18.55 -7.25
N GLU A 90 3.02 -18.19 -5.96
CA GLU A 90 2.73 -16.84 -5.49
C GLU A 90 3.95 -16.12 -4.92
N LEU A 91 4.22 -14.95 -5.48
CA LEU A 91 5.32 -14.07 -5.13
C LEU A 91 4.78 -12.83 -4.40
N PHE A 92 5.16 -12.68 -3.13
CA PHE A 92 4.88 -11.46 -2.37
C PHE A 92 5.91 -10.40 -2.73
N CYS A 93 5.44 -9.18 -3.03
CA CYS A 93 6.27 -8.02 -3.33
C CYS A 93 5.77 -6.82 -2.53
N GLU A 94 6.66 -6.17 -1.77
CA GLU A 94 6.35 -4.86 -1.21
C GLU A 94 6.27 -3.79 -2.30
N ALA A 95 5.45 -2.76 -2.06
CA ALA A 95 5.12 -1.76 -3.07
C ALA A 95 6.32 -0.95 -3.61
N GLY A 96 7.43 -0.88 -2.87
CA GLY A 96 8.67 -0.25 -3.29
C GLY A 96 9.60 -1.15 -4.10
N ALA A 97 9.30 -2.44 -4.24
CA ALA A 97 10.07 -3.36 -5.07
C ALA A 97 10.09 -2.91 -6.53
N GLU A 98 11.28 -2.84 -7.13
CA GLU A 98 11.45 -2.44 -8.52
C GLU A 98 10.97 -3.55 -9.46
N ASN A 99 10.29 -3.17 -10.55
CA ASN A 99 9.76 -4.14 -11.53
C ASN A 99 10.87 -5.05 -12.12
N THR A 100 12.08 -4.51 -12.27
CA THR A 100 13.24 -5.26 -12.77
C THR A 100 13.65 -6.37 -11.81
N LEU A 101 13.68 -6.10 -10.50
CA LEU A 101 14.03 -7.10 -9.48
C LEU A 101 13.02 -8.25 -9.45
N ILE A 102 11.73 -7.95 -9.66
CA ILE A 102 10.69 -8.97 -9.79
C ILE A 102 10.97 -9.87 -11.00
N ALA A 103 11.29 -9.29 -12.16
CA ALA A 103 11.62 -10.08 -13.36
C ALA A 103 12.88 -10.94 -13.18
N GLU A 104 13.89 -10.44 -12.48
CA GLU A 104 15.13 -11.17 -12.16
C GLU A 104 14.90 -12.32 -11.17
N GLU A 105 14.01 -12.14 -10.20
CA GLU A 105 13.58 -13.21 -9.29
C GLU A 105 12.87 -14.34 -10.05
N LEU A 106 11.96 -13.99 -10.97
CA LEU A 106 11.28 -14.96 -11.83
C LEU A 106 12.27 -15.73 -12.72
N LEU A 107 13.29 -15.06 -13.26
CA LEU A 107 14.38 -15.70 -14.00
C LEU A 107 15.14 -16.71 -13.12
N THR A 108 15.51 -16.30 -11.91
CA THR A 108 16.24 -17.13 -10.95
C THR A 108 15.46 -18.39 -10.57
N CYS A 109 14.15 -18.25 -10.38
CA CYS A 109 13.25 -19.35 -10.03
C CYS A 109 12.66 -20.10 -11.24
N SER A 110 13.06 -19.77 -12.48
CA SER A 110 12.55 -20.40 -13.71
C SER A 110 11.01 -20.30 -13.86
N ARG A 111 10.45 -19.14 -13.50
CA ARG A 111 9.02 -18.81 -13.56
C ARG A 111 8.77 -17.80 -14.69
N SER A 112 7.72 -17.99 -15.47
CA SER A 112 7.40 -17.18 -16.66
C SER A 112 6.10 -16.39 -16.49
N GLY A 113 5.92 -15.33 -17.28
CA GLY A 113 4.73 -14.46 -17.29
C GLY A 113 5.01 -13.02 -16.84
N GLY A 114 6.19 -12.75 -16.25
CA GLY A 114 6.59 -11.44 -15.76
C GLY A 114 7.78 -10.80 -16.50
N GLU A 115 8.25 -11.39 -17.60
CA GLU A 115 9.43 -10.94 -18.34
C GLU A 115 9.33 -9.49 -18.82
N TRP A 116 8.10 -9.03 -19.11
CA TRP A 116 7.79 -7.67 -19.55
C TRP A 116 8.02 -6.59 -18.48
N LEU A 117 8.14 -6.97 -17.21
CA LEU A 117 8.50 -6.09 -16.10
C LEU A 117 9.98 -5.68 -16.14
N PHE A 118 10.82 -6.46 -16.83
CA PHE A 118 12.24 -6.15 -16.98
C PHE A 118 12.42 -4.79 -17.68
N ARG A 119 13.16 -3.89 -17.03
CA ARG A 119 13.41 -2.51 -17.50
C ARG A 119 12.13 -1.68 -17.67
N LEU A 120 11.03 -2.04 -17.00
CA LEU A 120 9.87 -1.16 -16.81
C LEU A 120 10.15 -0.18 -15.66
N PRO A 121 10.34 1.12 -15.90
CA PRO A 121 10.72 2.06 -14.85
C PRO A 121 9.62 2.22 -13.80
N GLY A 122 9.96 2.08 -12.52
CA GLY A 122 9.03 2.25 -11.40
C GLY A 122 9.03 1.06 -10.45
N THR A 123 8.11 1.10 -9.49
CA THR A 123 7.93 0.06 -8.47
C THR A 123 6.57 -0.61 -8.59
N ILE A 124 6.44 -1.82 -8.05
CA ILE A 124 5.24 -2.64 -8.21
C ILE A 124 3.97 -1.97 -7.67
N GLY A 125 4.05 -1.16 -6.61
CA GLY A 125 2.91 -0.40 -6.10
C GLY A 125 2.38 0.61 -7.11
N SER A 126 3.28 1.32 -7.80
CA SER A 126 2.92 2.24 -8.88
C SER A 126 2.42 1.50 -10.13
N THR A 127 3.01 0.34 -10.44
CA THR A 127 2.59 -0.55 -11.52
C THR A 127 1.14 -1.00 -11.33
N VAL A 128 0.77 -1.45 -10.12
CA VAL A 128 -0.62 -1.80 -9.75
C VAL A 128 -1.53 -0.59 -9.81
N ARG A 129 -1.17 0.54 -9.17
CA ARG A 129 -1.98 1.76 -9.18
C ARG A 129 -2.35 2.20 -10.60
N MET A 130 -1.41 2.08 -11.54
CA MET A 130 -1.59 2.48 -12.94
C MET A 130 -2.26 1.43 -13.83
N ASN A 131 -2.52 0.21 -13.33
CA ASN A 131 -2.75 -0.97 -14.17
C ASN A 131 -1.77 -1.04 -15.35
N ALA A 132 -0.48 -0.97 -15.03
CA ALA A 132 0.57 -0.83 -16.03
C ALA A 132 0.65 -2.06 -16.96
N ARG A 133 1.03 -1.78 -18.21
CA ARG A 133 1.11 -2.76 -19.27
C ARG A 133 2.18 -2.39 -20.29
N CYS A 134 2.93 -3.38 -20.75
CA CYS A 134 3.82 -3.25 -21.91
C CYS A 134 4.14 -4.60 -22.52
N PHE A 135 4.50 -4.62 -23.80
CA PHE A 135 4.88 -5.82 -24.56
C PHE A 135 3.86 -6.98 -24.48
N GLY A 136 2.57 -6.65 -24.36
CA GLY A 136 1.48 -7.63 -24.25
C GLY A 136 1.22 -8.14 -22.83
N GLY A 137 2.10 -7.84 -21.86
CA GLY A 137 1.87 -8.09 -20.45
C GLY A 137 1.06 -6.98 -19.78
N GLU A 138 0.30 -7.34 -18.74
CA GLU A 138 -0.51 -6.43 -17.93
C GLU A 138 -0.51 -6.90 -16.47
N ILE A 139 -0.37 -5.97 -15.54
CA ILE A 139 -0.23 -6.30 -14.12
C ILE A 139 -1.50 -6.97 -13.55
N SER A 140 -2.68 -6.59 -14.03
CA SER A 140 -3.96 -7.17 -13.63
C SER A 140 -4.04 -8.68 -13.86
N VAL A 141 -3.35 -9.19 -14.89
CA VAL A 141 -3.37 -10.61 -15.28
C VAL A 141 -2.57 -11.48 -14.30
N VAL A 142 -1.54 -10.90 -13.68
CA VAL A 142 -0.63 -11.62 -12.78
C VAL A 142 -0.83 -11.26 -11.32
N THR A 143 -1.73 -10.34 -10.98
CA THR A 143 -2.00 -9.97 -9.59
C THR A 143 -3.00 -10.92 -8.95
N ALA A 144 -2.67 -11.47 -7.79
CA ALA A 144 -3.56 -12.32 -6.98
C ALA A 144 -4.18 -11.59 -5.79
N GLY A 145 -3.53 -10.53 -5.30
CA GLY A 145 -4.11 -9.66 -4.29
C GLY A 145 -3.24 -8.48 -3.93
N ILE A 146 -3.86 -7.49 -3.30
CA ILE A 146 -3.30 -6.14 -3.13
C ILE A 146 -3.55 -5.71 -1.70
N LEU A 147 -2.50 -5.33 -1.00
CA LEU A 147 -2.59 -4.80 0.36
C LEU A 147 -2.52 -3.27 0.31
N VAL A 148 -3.54 -2.61 0.83
CA VAL A 148 -3.66 -1.14 0.83
C VAL A 148 -3.78 -0.55 2.23
N VAL A 149 -3.23 0.64 2.41
CA VAL A 149 -3.37 1.47 3.61
C VAL A 149 -4.17 2.73 3.28
N SER A 150 -5.23 3.01 4.04
CA SER A 150 -5.98 4.25 3.94
C SER A 150 -5.36 5.37 4.79
N LEU A 151 -5.74 6.62 4.55
CA LEU A 151 -5.15 7.79 5.21
C LEU A 151 -5.37 7.88 6.72
N ASP A 152 -6.29 7.09 7.26
CA ASP A 152 -6.58 6.94 8.69
C ASP A 152 -5.95 5.66 9.29
N GLY A 153 -5.10 4.99 8.51
CA GLY A 153 -4.33 3.84 8.95
C GLY A 153 -5.04 2.50 8.78
N ARG A 154 -6.21 2.39 8.14
CA ARG A 154 -6.83 1.06 7.94
C ARG A 154 -6.03 0.25 6.93
N LEU A 155 -5.81 -1.03 7.23
CA LEU A 155 -5.07 -1.95 6.37
C LEU A 155 -6.02 -2.98 5.77
N ARG A 156 -6.16 -3.00 4.44
CA ARG A 156 -7.14 -3.86 3.76
C ARG A 156 -6.51 -4.65 2.64
N TRP A 157 -6.81 -5.94 2.63
CA TRP A 157 -6.61 -6.79 1.47
C TRP A 157 -7.72 -6.56 0.46
N GLN A 158 -7.35 -6.36 -0.80
CA GLN A 158 -8.25 -6.23 -1.92
C GLN A 158 -7.93 -7.29 -2.97
N THR A 159 -8.99 -7.82 -3.56
CA THR A 159 -8.92 -8.72 -4.70
C THR A 159 -8.66 -7.95 -6.01
N PRO A 160 -8.12 -8.61 -7.04
CA PRO A 160 -7.91 -7.98 -8.34
C PRO A 160 -9.19 -7.36 -8.93
N ASP A 161 -10.33 -8.04 -8.81
CA ASP A 161 -11.62 -7.58 -9.35
C ASP A 161 -12.14 -6.31 -8.67
N GLU A 162 -11.76 -6.08 -7.40
CA GLU A 162 -12.09 -4.84 -6.67
C GLU A 162 -11.22 -3.65 -7.10
N VAL A 163 -10.06 -3.91 -7.69
CA VAL A 163 -9.07 -2.87 -8.03
C VAL A 163 -9.03 -2.54 -9.51
N PHE A 164 -9.02 -3.53 -10.40
CA PHE A 164 -8.82 -3.31 -11.82
C PHE A 164 -10.15 -3.12 -12.56
N HIS A 165 -10.31 -1.99 -13.25
CA HIS A 165 -11.56 -1.63 -13.95
C HIS A 165 -11.38 -1.48 -15.47
N GLY A 166 -10.24 -1.91 -16.01
CA GLY A 166 -9.94 -1.89 -17.44
C GLY A 166 -8.66 -1.14 -17.78
N TYR A 167 -8.59 -0.63 -19.01
CA TYR A 167 -7.37 -0.06 -19.59
C TYR A 167 -6.88 1.16 -18.80
N LYS A 168 -5.72 1.01 -18.12
CA LYS A 168 -5.07 2.06 -17.32
C LYS A 168 -6.05 2.77 -16.37
N HIS A 169 -6.89 1.97 -15.71
CA HIS A 169 -7.90 2.45 -14.79
C HIS A 169 -8.04 1.47 -13.61
N THR A 170 -7.94 2.00 -12.40
CA THR A 170 -8.10 1.27 -11.14
C THR A 170 -8.93 2.09 -10.16
N SER A 171 -9.59 1.43 -9.20
CA SER A 171 -10.27 2.11 -8.09
C SER A 171 -9.31 2.98 -7.26
N LEU A 172 -8.02 2.66 -7.28
CA LEU A 172 -6.97 3.35 -6.55
C LEU A 172 -6.61 4.71 -7.18
N MET A 173 -6.94 4.96 -8.45
CA MET A 173 -6.67 6.27 -9.06
C MET A 173 -7.54 7.38 -8.46
N ASP A 174 -8.77 7.03 -8.08
CA ASP A 174 -9.77 7.96 -7.56
C ASP A 174 -9.90 7.92 -6.03
N ASN A 175 -9.07 7.11 -5.38
CA ASN A 175 -9.07 6.87 -3.93
C ASN A 175 -7.66 7.15 -3.35
N PRO A 176 -7.55 7.83 -2.19
CA PRO A 176 -6.26 8.11 -1.55
C PRO A 176 -5.62 6.91 -0.84
N GLU A 177 -6.15 5.69 -1.01
CA GLU A 177 -5.50 4.46 -0.53
C GLU A 177 -4.13 4.21 -1.21
N ILE A 178 -3.18 3.76 -0.38
CA ILE A 178 -1.78 3.53 -0.74
C ILE A 178 -1.54 2.03 -0.85
N VAL A 179 -1.09 1.54 -2.00
CA VAL A 179 -0.62 0.16 -2.13
C VAL A 179 0.68 -0.01 -1.33
N VAL A 180 0.72 -0.96 -0.41
CA VAL A 180 1.91 -1.26 0.41
C VAL A 180 2.53 -2.63 0.09
N ALA A 181 1.74 -3.57 -0.42
CA ALA A 181 2.24 -4.84 -0.93
C ALA A 181 1.29 -5.43 -1.99
N VAL A 182 1.82 -6.36 -2.78
CA VAL A 182 1.12 -7.04 -3.87
C VAL A 182 1.54 -8.51 -3.84
N VAL A 183 0.59 -9.42 -4.03
CA VAL A 183 0.88 -10.82 -4.34
C VAL A 183 0.65 -11.04 -5.82
N LEU A 184 1.66 -11.58 -6.49
CA LEU A 184 1.64 -11.91 -7.91
C LEU A 184 1.64 -13.43 -8.09
N ARG A 185 0.94 -13.97 -9.10
CA ARG A 185 0.83 -15.40 -9.37
C ARG A 185 1.46 -15.78 -10.72
N PHE A 186 2.41 -16.70 -10.68
CA PHE A 186 3.19 -17.21 -11.82
C PHE A 186 3.22 -18.74 -11.84
N PRO A 187 2.15 -19.41 -12.31
CA PRO A 187 2.07 -20.88 -12.28
C PRO A 187 2.94 -21.55 -13.34
N GLN A 188 3.38 -20.82 -14.37
CA GLN A 188 4.12 -21.38 -15.50
C GLN A 188 5.62 -21.43 -15.22
N THR A 189 6.23 -22.60 -15.42
CA THR A 189 7.68 -22.75 -15.43
C THR A 189 8.24 -22.66 -16.84
N CYS A 190 9.43 -22.11 -16.97
CA CYS A 190 10.13 -22.02 -18.25
C CYS A 190 11.65 -22.08 -18.05
N SER A 191 12.42 -22.49 -19.06
CA SER A 191 13.88 -22.49 -18.93
C SER A 191 14.40 -21.06 -18.76
N ALA A 192 15.36 -20.89 -17.84
CA ALA A 192 16.00 -19.60 -17.60
C ALA A 192 16.55 -18.96 -18.90
N GLU A 193 17.07 -19.76 -19.82
CA GLU A 193 17.53 -19.29 -21.14
C GLU A 193 16.42 -18.61 -21.95
N LYS A 194 15.20 -19.16 -21.94
CA LYS A 194 14.06 -18.61 -22.69
C LYS A 194 13.53 -17.34 -22.03
N ILE A 195 13.45 -17.32 -20.70
CA ILE A 195 13.06 -16.14 -19.91
C ILE A 195 14.05 -14.99 -20.18
N ASN A 196 15.35 -15.26 -20.05
CA ASN A 196 16.41 -14.28 -20.29
C ASN A 196 16.38 -13.75 -21.73
N LYS A 197 16.12 -14.61 -22.72
CA LYS A 197 15.98 -14.20 -24.12
C LYS A 197 14.82 -13.21 -24.32
N LEU A 198 13.68 -13.42 -23.64
CA LEU A 198 12.55 -12.50 -23.70
C LEU A 198 12.88 -11.15 -23.05
N MET A 199 13.46 -11.18 -21.84
CA MET A 199 13.89 -9.98 -21.11
C MET A 199 14.84 -9.11 -21.95
N LEU A 200 15.90 -9.71 -22.50
CA LEU A 200 16.86 -9.00 -23.36
C LEU A 200 16.20 -8.49 -24.66
N GLY A 201 15.23 -9.22 -25.22
CA GLY A 201 14.46 -8.77 -26.37
C GLY A 201 13.66 -7.50 -26.08
N TYR A 202 13.04 -7.40 -24.91
CA TYR A 202 12.31 -6.20 -24.49
C TYR A 202 13.23 -5.02 -24.23
N GLU A 203 14.39 -5.24 -23.61
CA GLU A 203 15.40 -4.20 -23.42
C GLU A 203 15.92 -3.65 -24.76
N ASP A 204 16.23 -4.52 -25.72
CA ASP A 204 16.65 -4.15 -27.06
C ASP A 204 15.57 -3.32 -27.78
N GLU A 205 14.29 -3.69 -27.65
CA GLU A 205 13.19 -2.90 -28.22
C GLU A 205 13.08 -1.51 -27.60
N ARG A 206 13.24 -1.37 -26.27
CA ARG A 206 13.25 -0.05 -25.59
C ARG A 206 14.42 0.82 -26.05
N THR A 207 15.58 0.21 -26.23
CA THR A 207 16.80 0.88 -26.69
C THR A 207 16.64 1.37 -28.13
N LYS A 208 16.13 0.53 -29.03
CA LYS A 208 15.84 0.91 -30.43
C LYS A 208 14.79 2.02 -30.56
N LYS A 209 13.88 2.13 -29.58
CA LYS A 209 12.88 3.21 -29.51
C LYS A 209 13.37 4.45 -28.77
N HIS A 210 14.63 4.49 -28.34
CA HIS A 210 15.23 5.66 -27.67
C HIS A 210 14.46 6.09 -26.41
N HIS A 211 13.84 5.14 -25.70
CA HIS A 211 13.03 5.44 -24.51
C HIS A 211 13.83 6.05 -23.35
N PHE A 212 15.15 5.91 -23.38
CA PHE A 212 16.05 6.23 -22.27
C PHE A 212 17.12 7.27 -22.64
N ASP A 213 17.04 7.89 -23.81
CA ASP A 213 18.03 8.87 -24.27
C ASP A 213 18.04 10.13 -23.40
N PHE A 214 16.86 10.54 -22.92
CA PHE A 214 16.66 11.68 -22.02
C PHE A 214 15.62 11.36 -20.94
N PRO A 215 15.68 12.03 -19.77
CA PRO A 215 14.66 11.90 -18.74
C PRO A 215 13.25 12.20 -19.28
N SER A 216 12.29 11.32 -18.96
CA SER A 216 10.89 11.42 -19.41
C SER A 216 9.94 10.62 -18.53
N CYS A 217 8.64 10.91 -18.60
CA CYS A 217 7.60 10.06 -17.99
C CYS A 217 7.04 8.99 -18.94
N GLY A 218 7.78 8.63 -19.99
CA GLY A 218 7.27 7.74 -21.03
C GLY A 218 6.19 8.42 -21.89
N SER A 219 5.13 7.67 -22.20
CA SER A 219 3.99 8.19 -22.96
C SER A 219 3.29 9.33 -22.21
N THR A 220 3.18 10.48 -22.85
CA THR A 220 2.59 11.69 -22.28
C THR A 220 1.07 11.59 -22.23
N PHE A 221 0.46 11.03 -23.29
CA PHE A 221 -0.97 10.82 -23.40
C PHE A 221 -1.33 9.34 -23.48
N LYS A 222 -2.49 8.98 -22.89
CA LYS A 222 -3.13 7.68 -23.09
C LYS A 222 -3.52 7.52 -24.56
N ASN A 223 -3.61 6.28 -25.04
CA ASN A 223 -4.21 6.01 -26.35
C ASN A 223 -5.73 6.08 -26.24
N ASN A 224 -6.38 6.81 -27.14
CA ASN A 224 -7.81 6.71 -27.37
C ASN A 224 -8.06 5.78 -28.56
N TYR A 225 -8.33 4.50 -28.29
CA TYR A 225 -8.52 3.49 -29.35
C TYR A 225 -9.74 3.76 -30.25
N ALA A 226 -10.70 4.57 -29.82
CA ALA A 226 -11.83 5.00 -30.67
C ALA A 226 -11.38 5.88 -31.85
N SER A 227 -10.20 6.50 -31.76
CA SER A 227 -9.61 7.30 -32.84
C SER A 227 -9.01 6.45 -33.98
N GLY A 228 -8.93 5.11 -33.79
CA GLY A 228 -8.36 4.17 -34.76
C GLY A 228 -6.83 4.25 -34.94
N ARG A 229 -6.16 5.19 -34.25
CA ARG A 229 -4.70 5.40 -34.31
C ARG A 229 -4.14 5.52 -32.89
N SER A 230 -2.83 5.31 -32.74
CA SER A 230 -2.16 5.56 -31.46
C SER A 230 -1.88 7.06 -31.29
N SER A 231 -1.76 7.53 -30.05
CA SER A 231 -1.44 8.94 -29.76
C SER A 231 -0.10 9.34 -30.37
N GLY A 232 0.89 8.43 -30.35
CA GLY A 232 2.18 8.66 -31.01
C GLY A 232 2.06 8.84 -32.52
N THR A 233 1.23 8.04 -33.20
CA THR A 233 0.96 8.19 -34.63
C THR A 233 0.30 9.53 -34.93
N ILE A 234 -0.69 9.93 -34.13
CA ILE A 234 -1.39 11.21 -34.29
C ILE A 234 -0.40 12.37 -34.19
N PHE A 235 0.45 12.41 -33.16
CA PHE A 235 1.42 13.51 -33.00
C PHE A 235 2.52 13.52 -34.06
N GLU A 236 2.88 12.36 -34.60
CA GLU A 236 3.80 12.28 -35.74
C GLU A 236 3.18 12.86 -37.02
N GLU A 237 1.94 12.50 -37.33
CA GLU A 237 1.19 13.05 -38.48
C GLU A 237 0.99 14.58 -38.36
N LEU A 238 0.80 15.06 -37.13
CA LEU A 238 0.68 16.50 -36.81
C LEU A 238 2.03 17.23 -36.76
N GLY A 239 3.15 16.53 -37.00
CA GLY A 239 4.48 17.16 -37.10
C GLY A 239 5.07 17.63 -35.77
N PHE A 240 4.73 17.00 -34.64
CA PHE A 240 5.22 17.41 -33.32
C PHE A 240 6.64 16.94 -32.98
N LYS A 241 7.21 15.96 -33.71
CA LYS A 241 8.58 15.47 -33.46
C LYS A 241 9.59 16.63 -33.46
N GLY A 242 10.41 16.72 -32.41
CA GLY A 242 11.42 17.77 -32.24
C GLY A 242 10.86 19.13 -31.81
N ARG A 243 9.53 19.28 -31.64
CA ARG A 243 8.93 20.54 -31.16
C ARG A 243 9.35 20.83 -29.72
N ARG A 244 9.61 22.09 -29.42
CA ARG A 244 10.14 22.55 -28.13
C ARG A 244 9.27 23.61 -27.47
N GLU A 245 9.29 23.60 -26.15
CA GLU A 245 8.86 24.67 -25.26
C GLU A 245 9.90 24.75 -24.13
N GLY A 246 10.62 25.87 -23.99
CA GLY A 246 11.79 25.91 -23.11
C GLY A 246 12.78 24.78 -23.40
N GLU A 247 13.16 24.04 -22.36
CA GLU A 247 14.02 22.84 -22.47
C GLU A 247 13.22 21.51 -22.51
N ALA A 248 11.89 21.57 -22.63
CA ALA A 248 11.05 20.41 -22.93
C ALA A 248 10.98 20.20 -24.44
N MET A 249 11.12 18.95 -24.90
CA MET A 249 11.11 18.61 -26.32
C MET A 249 10.33 17.33 -26.59
N VAL A 250 9.46 17.33 -27.62
CA VAL A 250 8.88 16.08 -28.12
C VAL A 250 9.97 15.26 -28.79
N SER A 251 10.11 13.99 -28.40
CA SER A 251 11.11 13.07 -28.95
C SER A 251 11.03 12.98 -30.48
N GLU A 252 12.20 12.99 -31.14
CA GLU A 252 12.29 12.76 -32.59
C GLU A 252 11.99 11.30 -32.98
N HIS A 253 12.12 10.38 -32.03
CA HIS A 253 11.90 8.94 -32.26
C HIS A 253 10.49 8.51 -31.88
N HIS A 254 9.89 9.10 -30.84
CA HIS A 254 8.55 8.75 -30.36
C HIS A 254 7.72 10.00 -30.03
N ALA A 255 6.82 10.41 -30.92
CA ALA A 255 6.07 11.68 -30.82
C ALA A 255 5.06 11.80 -29.65
N ASN A 256 4.98 10.78 -28.78
CA ASN A 256 4.18 10.81 -27.54
C ASN A 256 5.06 10.97 -26.29
N PHE A 257 6.38 11.11 -26.45
CA PHE A 257 7.31 11.29 -25.34
C PHE A 257 7.75 12.75 -25.33
N ILE A 258 7.64 13.39 -24.17
CA ILE A 258 8.26 14.69 -23.92
C ILE A 258 9.52 14.42 -23.09
N PHE A 259 10.65 14.85 -23.61
CA PHE A 259 11.96 14.77 -23.01
C PHE A 259 12.30 16.06 -22.26
N ASN A 260 12.92 15.89 -21.09
CA ASN A 260 13.68 16.95 -20.43
C ASN A 260 15.08 16.98 -21.04
N MET A 261 15.39 18.01 -21.84
CA MET A 261 16.69 18.14 -22.51
C MET A 261 17.81 18.64 -21.57
N GLY A 262 17.50 18.83 -20.29
CA GLY A 262 18.38 19.40 -19.28
C GLY A 262 17.91 20.80 -18.88
N GLY A 263 17.11 20.88 -17.81
CA GLY A 263 16.61 22.15 -17.27
C GLY A 263 15.17 22.48 -17.64
N ALA A 264 14.41 21.52 -18.19
CA ALA A 264 12.98 21.72 -18.45
C ALA A 264 12.23 21.99 -17.14
N THR A 265 11.29 22.93 -17.19
CA THR A 265 10.36 23.18 -16.07
C THR A 265 9.08 22.37 -16.25
N ALA A 266 8.32 22.19 -15.17
CA ALA A 266 7.01 21.56 -15.25
C ALA A 266 6.03 22.38 -16.10
N THR A 267 6.19 23.71 -16.05
CA THR A 267 5.44 24.64 -16.89
C THR A 267 5.72 24.43 -18.38
N ASP A 268 6.98 24.20 -18.77
CA ASP A 268 7.35 23.93 -20.17
C ASP A 268 6.68 22.65 -20.69
N VAL A 269 6.77 21.56 -19.90
CA VAL A 269 6.15 20.28 -20.24
C VAL A 269 4.64 20.42 -20.41
N LEU A 270 3.96 21.12 -19.48
CA LEU A 270 2.51 21.29 -19.54
C LEU A 270 2.06 22.19 -20.69
N ARG A 271 2.78 23.26 -21.01
CA ARG A 271 2.48 24.09 -22.19
C ARG A 271 2.65 23.31 -23.49
N LEU A 272 3.70 22.50 -23.59
CA LEU A 272 3.90 21.63 -24.75
C LEU A 272 2.79 20.58 -24.85
N ALA A 273 2.38 19.99 -23.72
CA ALA A 273 1.26 19.06 -23.65
C ALA A 273 -0.08 19.73 -24.02
N GLU A 274 -0.35 20.96 -23.57
CA GLU A 274 -1.54 21.73 -23.97
C GLU A 274 -1.59 21.92 -25.49
N GLN A 275 -0.47 22.33 -26.10
CA GLN A 275 -0.37 22.50 -27.55
C GLN A 275 -0.63 21.19 -28.30
N MET A 276 -0.07 20.08 -27.81
CA MET A 276 -0.29 18.74 -28.34
C MET A 276 -1.77 18.34 -28.24
N LYS A 277 -2.36 18.44 -27.06
CA LYS A 277 -3.77 18.07 -26.80
C LYS A 277 -4.73 18.88 -27.67
N THR A 278 -4.48 20.18 -27.80
CA THR A 278 -5.29 21.09 -28.64
C THR A 278 -5.22 20.70 -30.11
N ALA A 279 -4.01 20.45 -30.64
CA ALA A 279 -3.83 20.05 -32.02
C ALA A 279 -4.45 18.67 -32.33
N ALA A 280 -4.33 17.70 -31.40
CA ALA A 280 -4.98 16.39 -31.55
C ALA A 280 -6.50 16.52 -31.65
N GLN A 281 -7.11 17.38 -30.82
CA GLN A 281 -8.54 17.62 -30.87
C GLN A 281 -8.95 18.35 -32.16
N GLU A 282 -8.31 19.47 -32.49
CA GLU A 282 -8.74 20.36 -33.59
C GLU A 282 -8.44 19.80 -34.97
N GLN A 283 -7.29 19.13 -35.14
CA GLN A 283 -6.79 18.70 -36.46
C GLN A 283 -6.99 17.22 -36.72
N ALA A 284 -7.01 16.38 -35.66
CA ALA A 284 -7.19 14.93 -35.79
C ALA A 284 -8.53 14.42 -35.22
N GLY A 285 -9.33 15.28 -34.59
CA GLY A 285 -10.60 14.90 -33.96
C GLY A 285 -10.41 13.90 -32.81
N ALA A 286 -9.22 13.85 -32.21
CA ALA A 286 -8.85 12.87 -31.21
C ALA A 286 -8.80 13.51 -29.81
N GLU A 287 -9.74 13.13 -28.96
CA GLU A 287 -9.74 13.51 -27.55
C GLU A 287 -8.77 12.61 -26.78
N LEU A 288 -7.71 13.20 -26.22
CA LEU A 288 -6.63 12.48 -25.55
C LEU A 288 -6.47 12.94 -24.09
N ASP A 289 -6.36 11.97 -23.19
CA ASP A 289 -6.11 12.21 -21.77
C ASP A 289 -4.63 12.21 -21.45
N LEU A 290 -4.20 13.16 -20.62
CA LEU A 290 -2.85 13.19 -20.08
C LEU A 290 -2.65 11.97 -19.18
N GLU A 291 -1.57 11.21 -19.42
CA GLU A 291 -1.22 10.04 -18.61
C GLU A 291 -0.29 10.40 -17.44
N VAL A 292 0.58 11.39 -17.67
CA VAL A 292 1.53 11.92 -16.68
C VAL A 292 0.78 12.50 -15.48
N GLN A 293 1.17 12.08 -14.28
CA GLN A 293 0.54 12.53 -13.03
C GLN A 293 1.21 13.81 -12.53
N CYS A 294 0.47 14.91 -12.50
CA CYS A 294 0.97 16.17 -11.95
C CYS A 294 0.85 16.19 -10.43
N ILE A 295 1.93 16.54 -9.72
CA ILE A 295 1.92 16.64 -8.25
C ILE A 295 2.44 18.01 -7.79
N GLY A 296 1.65 18.70 -6.95
CA GLY A 296 2.02 19.99 -6.37
C GLY A 296 1.17 21.15 -6.87
N LEU A 297 1.68 22.38 -6.71
CA LEU A 297 0.95 23.62 -6.99
C LEU A 297 1.34 24.21 -8.35
N PHE A 298 0.42 24.28 -9.30
CA PHE A 298 0.67 24.75 -10.67
C PHE A 298 -0.20 25.97 -11.02
N ASP A 299 -0.01 26.53 -12.21
CA ASP A 299 -1.02 27.40 -12.82
C ASP A 299 -2.32 26.61 -13.08
N GLY A 300 -3.42 27.06 -12.48
CA GLY A 300 -4.70 26.34 -12.53
C GLY A 300 -5.34 26.32 -13.93
N LYS A 301 -5.10 27.35 -14.75
CA LYS A 301 -5.60 27.38 -16.13
C LYS A 301 -4.86 26.36 -16.99
N LEU A 302 -3.55 26.26 -16.81
CA LEU A 302 -2.71 25.31 -17.54
C LEU A 302 -3.06 23.85 -17.19
N LEU A 303 -3.28 23.55 -15.90
CA LEU A 303 -3.79 22.23 -15.49
C LEU A 303 -5.13 21.91 -16.17
N LYS A 304 -6.07 22.86 -16.14
CA LYS A 304 -7.38 22.68 -16.79
C LYS A 304 -7.26 22.46 -18.30
N ALA A 305 -6.38 23.20 -18.97
CA ALA A 305 -6.14 23.06 -20.41
C ALA A 305 -5.57 21.68 -20.78
N CYS A 306 -4.77 21.07 -19.90
CA CYS A 306 -4.28 19.70 -20.06
C CYS A 306 -5.32 18.62 -19.66
N GLY A 307 -6.43 19.01 -19.03
CA GLY A 307 -7.43 18.07 -18.48
C GLY A 307 -7.02 17.47 -17.13
N VAL A 308 -6.19 18.16 -16.36
CA VAL A 308 -5.75 17.71 -15.03
C VAL A 308 -6.68 18.25 -13.95
N ASN A 309 -7.29 17.34 -13.19
CA ASN A 309 -8.10 17.66 -12.02
C ASN A 309 -7.25 18.36 -10.96
N ASN A 310 -7.79 19.43 -10.37
CA ASN A 310 -7.09 20.21 -9.37
C ASN A 310 -8.04 20.89 -8.38
N ILE A 311 -7.48 21.25 -7.23
CA ILE A 311 -8.15 22.02 -6.18
C ILE A 311 -7.52 23.41 -6.18
N ALA A 312 -8.33 24.46 -6.36
CA ALA A 312 -7.85 25.84 -6.33
C ALA A 312 -7.15 26.15 -4.99
N ASP A 313 -6.02 26.85 -5.05
CA ASP A 313 -5.33 27.27 -3.83
C ASP A 313 -6.12 28.34 -3.09
N THR A 314 -6.13 28.25 -1.76
CA THR A 314 -6.90 29.16 -0.90
C THR A 314 -6.30 30.56 -0.82
N HIS A 315 -4.99 30.71 -1.06
CA HIS A 315 -4.28 31.98 -0.98
C HIS A 315 -4.12 32.63 -2.36
N ASP A 316 -3.95 31.83 -3.42
CA ASP A 316 -3.88 32.28 -4.80
C ASP A 316 -4.80 31.45 -5.73
N PRO A 317 -6.04 31.91 -5.98
CA PRO A 317 -6.99 31.22 -6.85
C PRO A 317 -6.56 31.04 -8.31
N SER A 318 -5.47 31.69 -8.75
CA SER A 318 -4.88 31.43 -10.08
C SER A 318 -4.10 30.12 -10.13
N LYS A 319 -3.75 29.56 -8.96
CA LYS A 319 -3.02 28.32 -8.81
C LYS A 319 -3.94 27.16 -8.44
N GLY A 320 -3.51 25.95 -8.77
CA GLY A 320 -4.23 24.72 -8.47
C GLY A 320 -3.30 23.62 -7.95
N TRP A 321 -3.72 22.93 -6.89
CA TRP A 321 -3.09 21.75 -6.35
C TRP A 321 -3.53 20.51 -7.12
N ALA A 322 -2.57 19.71 -7.59
CA ALA A 322 -2.81 18.45 -8.29
C ALA A 322 -2.09 17.27 -7.61
N GLY A 323 -2.64 16.07 -7.79
CA GLY A 323 -2.00 14.79 -7.45
C GLY A 323 -1.70 14.57 -5.96
N LEU A 324 -2.43 15.23 -5.07
CA LEU A 324 -2.27 15.07 -3.63
C LEU A 324 -3.08 13.86 -3.14
N LEU A 325 -2.52 13.12 -2.19
CA LEU A 325 -3.30 12.20 -1.37
C LEU A 325 -4.21 12.97 -0.42
N TRP A 326 -3.72 14.09 0.11
CA TRP A 326 -4.49 14.92 1.02
C TRP A 326 -4.04 16.39 0.99
N LEU A 327 -5.02 17.30 1.09
CA LEU A 327 -4.81 18.74 1.21
C LEU A 327 -5.61 19.24 2.43
N PRO A 328 -4.98 19.90 3.42
CA PRO A 328 -5.70 20.54 4.52
C PRO A 328 -6.54 21.73 4.02
N LEU A 329 -7.80 21.49 3.69
CA LEU A 329 -8.76 22.57 3.42
C LEU A 329 -9.38 23.06 4.74
N GLU A 330 -9.74 24.34 4.82
CA GLU A 330 -10.46 24.89 5.97
C GLU A 330 -11.84 24.21 6.10
N GLY A 331 -12.20 23.83 7.32
CA GLY A 331 -13.52 23.25 7.63
C GLY A 331 -13.73 21.77 7.24
N ILE A 332 -12.72 21.06 6.72
CA ILE A 332 -12.82 19.63 6.41
C ILE A 332 -11.82 18.84 7.27
N ASN A 333 -12.32 17.93 8.11
CA ASN A 333 -11.47 16.99 8.85
C ASN A 333 -11.30 15.67 8.06
N LYS A 334 -10.13 15.01 8.12
CA LYS A 334 -9.92 13.71 7.47
C LYS A 334 -10.94 12.66 7.91
N ALA A 335 -11.36 12.70 9.18
CA ALA A 335 -12.36 11.81 9.75
C ALA A 335 -13.74 11.95 9.06
N GLU A 336 -14.13 13.18 8.69
CA GLU A 336 -15.40 13.48 8.00
C GLU A 336 -15.40 12.95 6.56
N ILE A 337 -14.24 12.89 5.90
CA ILE A 337 -14.08 12.32 4.56
C ILE A 337 -14.37 10.81 4.57
N SER A 338 -14.17 10.14 5.70
CA SER A 338 -14.21 8.68 5.72
C SER A 338 -15.61 8.07 5.69
N GLY A 339 -16.67 8.85 5.96
CA GLY A 339 -18.09 8.66 5.58
C GLY A 339 -18.77 7.29 5.72
N GLN A 340 -18.08 6.27 6.24
CA GLN A 340 -18.53 4.89 6.20
C GLN A 340 -19.37 4.57 7.44
N PRO A 341 -20.55 3.96 7.27
CA PRO A 341 -21.34 3.48 8.39
C PRO A 341 -20.61 2.34 9.11
N PHE A 342 -20.89 2.18 10.40
CA PHE A 342 -20.47 0.99 11.14
C PHE A 342 -21.30 -0.24 10.72
N PRO A 343 -20.74 -1.46 10.71
CA PRO A 343 -19.37 -1.81 11.07
C PRO A 343 -18.33 -1.38 10.03
N ARG A 344 -17.14 -1.05 10.50
CA ARG A 344 -16.03 -0.54 9.70
C ARG A 344 -14.82 -1.46 9.86
N VAL A 345 -14.33 -2.00 8.76
CA VAL A 345 -13.10 -2.80 8.75
C VAL A 345 -11.91 -1.91 9.09
N LEU A 346 -11.18 -2.23 10.17
CA LEU A 346 -9.93 -1.57 10.56
C LEU A 346 -8.73 -2.26 9.90
N LEU A 347 -8.73 -3.59 9.96
CA LEU A 347 -7.64 -4.43 9.52
C LEU A 347 -8.22 -5.71 8.95
N GLN A 348 -7.84 -6.08 7.72
CA GLN A 348 -8.33 -7.31 7.10
C GLN A 348 -7.34 -7.85 6.06
N GLY A 349 -7.03 -9.14 6.12
CA GLY A 349 -6.16 -9.79 5.14
C GLY A 349 -5.72 -11.20 5.48
N PRO A 350 -4.94 -11.83 4.60
CA PRO A 350 -4.44 -13.18 4.78
C PRO A 350 -3.36 -13.24 5.85
N LEU A 351 -3.31 -14.35 6.59
CA LEU A 351 -2.20 -14.66 7.49
C LEU A 351 -1.04 -15.19 6.65
N VAL A 352 0.11 -14.53 6.73
CA VAL A 352 1.32 -14.89 5.98
C VAL A 352 2.39 -15.38 6.96
N GLY A 353 3.16 -16.40 6.59
CA GLY A 353 4.18 -17.00 7.44
C GLY A 353 5.17 -15.98 8.00
N TYR A 354 5.42 -16.03 9.32
CA TYR A 354 6.21 -15.02 10.04
C TYR A 354 7.66 -14.91 9.55
N ASN A 355 8.35 -16.04 9.40
CA ASN A 355 9.81 -16.06 9.27
C ASN A 355 10.30 -16.31 7.85
N CYS A 356 9.47 -16.55 6.84
CA CYS A 356 9.87 -16.91 5.46
C CYS A 356 10.83 -18.13 5.28
N VAL A 357 11.51 -18.64 6.33
CA VAL A 357 12.67 -19.54 6.16
C VAL A 357 12.52 -20.93 6.78
N ASP A 358 11.59 -21.20 7.71
CA ASP A 358 11.69 -22.46 8.47
C ASP A 358 10.47 -23.38 8.55
N ARG A 359 9.23 -22.93 8.36
CA ARG A 359 8.05 -23.83 8.27
C ARG A 359 6.93 -23.17 7.48
N GLU A 360 6.43 -23.85 6.46
CA GLU A 360 5.29 -23.38 5.67
C GLU A 360 4.03 -23.36 6.54
N LEU A 361 3.49 -22.16 6.77
CA LEU A 361 2.16 -22.04 7.35
C LEU A 361 1.14 -22.53 6.31
N PRO A 362 0.19 -23.40 6.67
CA PRO A 362 -0.91 -23.74 5.78
C PRO A 362 -1.64 -22.48 5.31
N ASP A 363 -1.96 -22.43 4.02
CA ASP A 363 -2.67 -21.31 3.41
C ASP A 363 -4.12 -21.16 3.90
N GLY A 364 -4.83 -20.18 3.35
CA GLY A 364 -6.27 -20.05 3.53
C GLY A 364 -6.75 -19.43 4.84
N GLY A 365 -5.84 -19.08 5.77
CA GLY A 365 -6.16 -18.27 6.95
C GLY A 365 -6.37 -16.80 6.59
N PHE A 366 -7.49 -16.23 7.02
CA PHE A 366 -7.84 -14.83 6.74
C PHE A 366 -8.46 -14.19 7.98
N VAL A 367 -7.98 -13.00 8.35
CA VAL A 367 -8.40 -12.31 9.57
C VAL A 367 -9.06 -10.98 9.26
N SER A 368 -9.96 -10.55 10.14
CA SER A 368 -10.61 -9.25 10.07
C SER A 368 -10.84 -8.70 11.47
N VAL A 369 -10.52 -7.42 11.67
CA VAL A 369 -10.86 -6.62 12.84
C VAL A 369 -11.74 -5.45 12.40
N GLU A 370 -12.92 -5.34 12.99
CA GLU A 370 -13.93 -4.33 12.67
C GLU A 370 -14.24 -3.46 13.90
N GLN A 371 -14.44 -2.17 13.67
CA GLN A 371 -15.09 -1.27 14.63
C GLN A 371 -16.60 -1.31 14.40
N LEU A 372 -17.38 -1.58 15.45
CA LEU A 372 -18.83 -1.80 15.38
C LEU A 372 -19.65 -0.57 15.77
N LEU A 373 -19.07 0.35 16.54
CA LEU A 373 -19.71 1.58 17.02
C LEU A 373 -18.69 2.73 17.00
N SER A 374 -19.17 3.97 16.88
CA SER A 374 -18.30 5.14 17.11
C SER A 374 -17.82 5.17 18.57
N ILE A 375 -16.68 5.80 18.85
CA ILE A 375 -16.20 6.03 20.22
C ILE A 375 -17.27 6.78 21.01
N HIS A 376 -17.94 7.76 20.41
CA HIS A 376 -19.00 8.53 21.06
C HIS A 376 -20.17 7.65 21.52
N ASP A 377 -20.68 6.80 20.63
CA ASP A 377 -21.76 5.88 20.95
C ASP A 377 -21.30 4.80 21.93
N ALA A 378 -20.06 4.33 21.79
CA ALA A 378 -19.49 3.30 22.64
C ALA A 378 -19.20 3.80 24.06
N ILE A 379 -18.88 5.07 24.28
CA ILE A 379 -18.83 5.67 25.62
C ILE A 379 -20.21 5.63 26.30
N THR A 380 -21.27 5.88 25.52
CA THR A 380 -22.65 5.88 26.03
C THR A 380 -23.17 4.46 26.30
N ALA A 381 -22.82 3.51 25.43
CA ALA A 381 -23.17 2.10 25.52
C ALA A 381 -21.91 1.24 25.76
N SER A 382 -21.22 1.48 26.88
CA SER A 382 -19.87 0.95 27.15
C SER A 382 -19.74 -0.57 27.21
N GLU A 383 -20.83 -1.29 27.41
CA GLU A 383 -20.88 -2.76 27.39
C GLU A 383 -21.35 -3.33 26.04
N ALA A 384 -21.79 -2.49 25.09
CA ALA A 384 -22.15 -2.95 23.75
C ALA A 384 -20.90 -3.39 22.97
N PRO A 385 -21.04 -4.33 22.00
CA PRO A 385 -19.96 -4.70 21.10
C PRO A 385 -19.36 -3.47 20.39
N PHE A 386 -18.08 -3.22 20.62
CA PHE A 386 -17.34 -2.07 20.09
C PHE A 386 -16.32 -2.48 19.03
N LEU A 387 -15.54 -3.53 19.28
CA LEU A 387 -14.68 -4.16 18.27
C LEU A 387 -15.10 -5.61 18.04
N ARG A 388 -14.89 -6.10 16.82
CA ARG A 388 -15.01 -7.52 16.48
C ARG A 388 -13.75 -7.99 15.81
N TRP A 389 -13.20 -9.10 16.28
CA TRP A 389 -12.17 -9.85 15.58
C TRP A 389 -12.75 -11.17 15.09
N THR A 390 -12.44 -11.54 13.84
CA THR A 390 -12.80 -12.81 13.25
C THR A 390 -11.65 -13.38 12.44
N THR A 391 -11.59 -14.71 12.41
CA THR A 391 -10.73 -15.50 11.56
C THR A 391 -11.59 -16.46 10.76
N SER A 392 -11.39 -16.48 9.45
CA SER A 392 -11.94 -17.51 8.56
C SER A 392 -10.81 -18.39 8.03
N THR A 393 -11.14 -19.63 7.70
CA THR A 393 -10.19 -20.53 7.06
C THR A 393 -10.82 -21.27 5.90
N GLY A 394 -10.14 -21.24 4.75
CA GLY A 394 -10.42 -22.12 3.60
C GLY A 394 -9.70 -23.46 3.68
N ASN A 395 -8.71 -23.61 4.58
CA ASN A 395 -7.88 -24.79 4.71
C ASN A 395 -7.94 -25.35 6.16
N PRO A 396 -8.56 -26.52 6.38
CA PRO A 396 -8.68 -27.11 7.72
C PRO A 396 -7.33 -27.51 8.32
N ALA A 397 -6.25 -27.57 7.54
CA ALA A 397 -4.92 -27.91 8.03
C ALA A 397 -4.37 -26.87 9.02
N LEU A 398 -4.72 -25.59 8.84
CA LEU A 398 -4.22 -24.48 9.65
C LEU A 398 -4.53 -24.66 11.15
N PHE A 399 -5.73 -25.15 11.47
CA PHE A 399 -6.19 -25.38 12.85
C PHE A 399 -6.42 -26.87 13.15
N SER A 400 -5.58 -27.74 12.58
CA SER A 400 -5.76 -29.20 12.66
C SER A 400 -5.40 -29.82 14.00
N LEU A 401 -4.52 -29.20 14.79
CA LEU A 401 -4.14 -29.67 16.12
C LEU A 401 -5.16 -29.18 17.15
N LYS A 402 -6.02 -30.07 17.64
CA LYS A 402 -7.17 -29.71 18.50
C LYS A 402 -6.91 -29.97 19.99
N PRO A 403 -7.56 -29.21 20.89
CA PRO A 403 -7.62 -29.56 22.31
C PRO A 403 -8.25 -30.95 22.53
N PRO A 404 -7.94 -31.64 23.65
CA PRO A 404 -8.53 -32.92 24.01
C PRO A 404 -10.06 -32.87 24.04
N SER A 405 -10.71 -33.93 23.54
CA SER A 405 -12.18 -34.02 23.50
C SER A 405 -12.87 -34.02 24.87
N SER A 406 -12.10 -34.17 25.96
CA SER A 406 -12.57 -34.02 27.34
C SER A 406 -12.83 -32.57 27.75
N LEU A 407 -12.29 -31.59 27.02
CA LEU A 407 -12.54 -30.18 27.26
C LEU A 407 -13.85 -29.76 26.57
N PRO A 408 -14.82 -29.17 27.29
CA PRO A 408 -16.04 -28.69 26.66
C PRO A 408 -15.75 -27.51 25.72
N ALA A 409 -16.37 -27.53 24.55
CA ALA A 409 -16.34 -26.40 23.62
C ALA A 409 -16.80 -25.10 24.29
N GLY A 410 -16.18 -23.97 23.94
CA GLY A 410 -16.54 -22.67 24.52
C GLY A 410 -15.89 -22.32 25.87
N THR A 411 -14.98 -23.16 26.38
CA THR A 411 -14.40 -22.98 27.72
C THR A 411 -13.06 -22.25 27.71
N PHE A 412 -12.79 -21.51 28.79
CA PHE A 412 -11.46 -20.99 29.09
C PHE A 412 -10.48 -22.15 29.25
N THR A 413 -9.38 -22.13 28.49
CA THR A 413 -8.37 -23.20 28.49
C THR A 413 -6.97 -22.61 28.63
N ASP A 414 -6.30 -22.88 29.75
CA ASP A 414 -4.90 -22.49 29.93
C ASP A 414 -3.98 -23.32 29.00
N GLY A 415 -2.93 -22.70 28.47
CA GLY A 415 -1.99 -23.34 27.55
C GLY A 415 -2.52 -23.58 26.13
N LEU A 416 -3.54 -22.83 25.69
CA LEU A 416 -4.22 -23.02 24.40
C LEU A 416 -3.26 -22.85 23.19
N TRP A 417 -2.19 -22.08 23.33
CA TRP A 417 -1.06 -21.93 22.39
C TRP A 417 -0.40 -23.24 21.93
N GLN A 418 -0.63 -24.36 22.62
CA GLN A 418 -0.17 -25.70 22.22
C GLN A 418 -0.96 -26.30 21.05
N TYR A 419 -2.06 -25.67 20.65
CA TYR A 419 -2.99 -26.14 19.63
C TYR A 419 -3.06 -25.17 18.44
N GLY A 420 -3.87 -25.52 17.45
CA GLY A 420 -4.24 -24.64 16.35
C GLY A 420 -5.14 -23.51 16.84
N VAL A 421 -4.59 -22.30 16.94
CA VAL A 421 -5.28 -21.11 17.43
C VAL A 421 -5.13 -19.94 16.48
N SER A 422 -6.17 -19.12 16.41
CA SER A 422 -6.01 -17.74 15.98
C SER A 422 -5.82 -16.86 17.21
N GLU A 423 -5.06 -15.78 17.07
CA GLU A 423 -4.70 -14.88 18.16
C GLU A 423 -4.91 -13.41 17.75
N LEU A 424 -5.34 -12.57 18.69
CA LEU A 424 -5.40 -11.13 18.56
C LEU A 424 -4.64 -10.49 19.71
N PHE A 425 -3.74 -9.57 19.36
CA PHE A 425 -3.03 -8.73 20.30
C PHE A 425 -3.52 -7.29 20.19
N ILE A 426 -3.69 -6.65 21.36
CA ILE A 426 -4.12 -5.26 21.47
C ILE A 426 -3.19 -4.53 22.43
N ALA A 427 -2.61 -3.41 22.00
CA ALA A 427 -1.74 -2.58 22.83
C ALA A 427 -2.10 -1.10 22.73
N HIS A 428 -1.58 -0.34 23.69
CA HIS A 428 -1.62 1.12 23.68
C HIS A 428 -0.49 1.68 22.80
N THR A 429 -0.77 2.70 22.00
CA THR A 429 0.10 3.21 20.92
C THR A 429 1.42 3.83 21.42
N ASP A 430 1.44 4.36 22.65
CA ASP A 430 2.65 4.90 23.30
C ASP A 430 3.34 3.94 24.30
N SER A 431 2.96 2.66 24.33
CA SER A 431 3.17 1.87 25.55
C SER A 431 4.63 1.49 25.84
N CYS A 432 4.98 1.70 27.12
CA CYS A 432 6.10 1.08 27.82
C CYS A 432 5.88 -0.43 28.08
N GLY A 433 5.00 -1.09 27.30
CA GLY A 433 5.07 -2.53 27.04
C GLY A 433 3.93 -3.45 27.51
N GLY A 434 2.81 -2.96 28.04
CA GLY A 434 1.64 -3.79 28.38
C GLY A 434 0.69 -4.03 27.19
N TYR A 435 0.10 -5.22 27.09
CA TYR A 435 -0.82 -5.60 26.00
C TYR A 435 -1.84 -6.66 26.44
N LEU A 436 -2.92 -6.80 25.67
CA LEU A 436 -3.89 -7.91 25.76
C LEU A 436 -3.59 -8.95 24.69
N GLU A 437 -3.77 -10.21 25.05
CA GLU A 437 -3.65 -11.37 24.17
C GLU A 437 -4.94 -12.19 24.27
N PHE A 438 -5.56 -12.44 23.11
CA PHE A 438 -6.72 -13.29 22.98
C PHE A 438 -6.37 -14.45 22.08
N GLU A 439 -6.67 -15.68 22.48
CA GLU A 439 -6.53 -16.85 21.62
C GLU A 439 -7.89 -17.54 21.49
N MET A 440 -8.16 -18.14 20.32
CA MET A 440 -9.38 -18.89 20.09
C MET A 440 -9.14 -20.05 19.11
N THR A 441 -9.74 -21.22 19.39
CA THR A 441 -9.83 -22.33 18.41
C THR A 441 -11.13 -22.26 17.61
N PRO A 442 -11.21 -22.94 16.44
CA PRO A 442 -12.47 -23.05 15.69
C PRO A 442 -13.62 -23.69 16.48
N GLU A 443 -13.32 -24.51 17.49
CA GLU A 443 -14.31 -25.12 18.40
C GLU A 443 -14.72 -24.20 19.56
N GLY A 444 -14.18 -22.97 19.62
CA GLY A 444 -14.55 -21.96 20.59
C GLY A 444 -13.87 -22.07 21.95
N HIS A 445 -12.85 -22.92 22.10
CA HIS A 445 -11.96 -22.81 23.27
C HIS A 445 -11.22 -21.47 23.18
N TRP A 446 -11.03 -20.80 24.31
CA TRP A 446 -10.43 -19.47 24.29
C TRP A 446 -9.57 -19.18 25.53
N VAL A 447 -8.72 -18.17 25.39
CA VAL A 447 -7.99 -17.56 26.50
C VAL A 447 -7.96 -16.04 26.30
N ALA A 448 -7.93 -15.29 27.40
CA ALA A 448 -7.70 -13.85 27.41
C ALA A 448 -6.69 -13.55 28.52
N LEU A 449 -5.56 -12.97 28.14
CA LEU A 449 -4.45 -12.68 29.04
C LEU A 449 -4.12 -11.19 28.98
N ARG A 450 -3.86 -10.60 30.14
CA ARG A 450 -3.34 -9.24 30.26
C ARG A 450 -1.89 -9.29 30.71
N PHE A 451 -1.03 -8.58 29.98
CA PHE A 451 0.38 -8.38 30.32
C PHE A 451 0.63 -6.92 30.69
N ASP A 452 1.29 -6.69 31.82
CA ASP A 452 1.67 -5.33 32.25
C ASP A 452 3.04 -4.87 31.69
N ALA A 453 3.79 -5.76 31.03
CA ALA A 453 5.09 -5.49 30.40
C ALA A 453 5.37 -6.50 29.26
N PRO A 454 6.35 -6.25 28.35
CA PRO A 454 6.59 -7.11 27.21
C PRO A 454 7.04 -8.49 27.67
N ARG A 455 6.58 -9.52 26.96
CA ARG A 455 6.84 -10.91 27.33
C ARG A 455 8.33 -11.22 27.22
N LYS A 456 8.99 -11.49 28.36
CA LYS A 456 10.39 -11.94 28.37
C LYS A 456 10.47 -13.46 28.23
N ARG A 457 10.84 -13.98 27.05
CA ARG A 457 11.19 -15.40 26.88
C ARG A 457 12.60 -15.68 27.43
N ALA A 458 12.73 -16.00 28.71
CA ALA A 458 13.99 -16.54 29.24
C ALA A 458 14.17 -18.01 28.80
N ARG A 459 15.35 -18.38 28.29
CA ARG A 459 15.71 -19.79 28.08
C ARG A 459 15.68 -20.49 29.44
N ARG A 460 14.58 -21.20 29.71
CA ARG A 460 14.32 -21.97 30.94
C ARG A 460 14.13 -21.09 32.19
N GLU A 461 12.96 -20.47 32.32
CA GLU A 461 12.17 -20.42 33.57
C GLU A 461 10.91 -19.58 33.38
N THR A 462 9.78 -20.18 33.71
CA THR A 462 8.41 -19.69 33.59
C THR A 462 7.99 -18.93 34.85
N VAL A 463 7.86 -17.62 34.75
CA VAL A 463 6.80 -16.89 35.45
C VAL A 463 6.14 -15.98 34.43
N LEU A 464 4.96 -16.37 33.95
CA LEU A 464 4.08 -15.48 33.19
C LEU A 464 3.60 -14.41 34.18
N SER A 465 3.97 -13.14 33.97
CA SER A 465 3.26 -12.01 34.61
C SER A 465 2.02 -11.71 33.79
N ALA A 466 1.12 -12.69 33.70
CA ALA A 466 -0.14 -12.58 32.97
C ALA A 466 -1.28 -12.92 33.92
N GLU A 467 -2.28 -12.05 33.99
CA GLU A 467 -3.50 -12.31 34.74
C GLU A 467 -4.59 -12.81 33.79
N PRO A 468 -5.21 -13.98 34.05
CA PRO A 468 -6.39 -14.42 33.30
C PRO A 468 -7.49 -13.38 33.38
N TRP A 469 -7.99 -12.95 32.23
CA TRP A 469 -9.07 -11.97 32.17
C TRP A 469 -10.43 -12.66 32.05
N VAL A 470 -11.30 -12.44 33.04
CA VAL A 470 -12.66 -13.00 33.08
C VAL A 470 -13.67 -11.85 32.94
N GLY A 471 -13.67 -11.21 31.79
CA GLY A 471 -14.56 -10.08 31.45
C GLY A 471 -15.56 -10.43 30.34
N GLN A 472 -16.44 -9.48 30.00
CA GLN A 472 -17.52 -9.62 29.01
C GLN A 472 -16.98 -9.80 27.57
N ILE A 473 -16.60 -11.03 27.23
CA ILE A 473 -16.20 -11.43 25.87
C ILE A 473 -17.35 -12.21 25.25
N ARG A 474 -17.78 -11.81 24.06
CA ARG A 474 -18.81 -12.53 23.31
C ARG A 474 -18.17 -13.27 22.14
N MET A 475 -18.27 -14.59 22.14
CA MET A 475 -17.80 -15.41 21.01
C MET A 475 -18.70 -15.23 19.79
N VAL A 476 -18.08 -15.13 18.62
CA VAL A 476 -18.72 -15.13 17.30
C VAL A 476 -18.29 -16.39 16.58
N MET A 477 -19.25 -17.24 16.18
CA MET A 477 -18.94 -18.44 15.40
C MET A 477 -19.92 -18.63 14.24
N SER A 478 -19.40 -19.15 13.14
CA SER A 478 -20.14 -19.62 11.96
C SER A 478 -19.45 -20.87 11.40
N ASP A 479 -20.03 -21.48 10.37
CA ASP A 479 -19.46 -22.66 9.71
C ASP A 479 -18.05 -22.42 9.13
N ARG A 480 -17.68 -21.17 8.85
CA ARG A 480 -16.42 -20.81 8.17
C ARG A 480 -15.59 -19.76 8.90
N SER A 481 -16.06 -19.26 10.04
CA SER A 481 -15.37 -18.22 10.79
C SER A 481 -15.61 -18.32 12.28
N PHE A 482 -14.63 -17.89 13.07
CA PHE A 482 -14.72 -17.81 14.53
C PHE A 482 -14.00 -16.55 15.03
N GLY A 483 -14.31 -16.10 16.24
CA GLY A 483 -13.68 -14.92 16.82
C GLY A 483 -14.45 -14.35 18.02
N MET A 484 -14.21 -13.08 18.33
CA MET A 484 -14.70 -12.42 19.54
C MET A 484 -15.18 -10.99 19.29
N GLU A 485 -16.17 -10.58 20.07
CA GLU A 485 -16.59 -9.19 20.23
C GLU A 485 -16.12 -8.65 21.58
N PHE A 486 -15.66 -7.41 21.58
CA PHE A 486 -15.09 -6.70 22.73
C PHE A 486 -15.86 -5.41 22.99
N SER A 487 -16.15 -5.12 24.26
CA SER A 487 -16.80 -3.87 24.65
C SER A 487 -15.81 -2.70 24.74
N TYR A 488 -16.32 -1.47 24.70
CA TYR A 488 -15.47 -0.29 24.89
C TYR A 488 -14.85 -0.26 26.30
N ASN A 489 -15.62 -0.63 27.33
CA ASN A 489 -15.13 -0.67 28.70
C ASN A 489 -13.91 -1.62 28.85
N LEU A 490 -13.91 -2.74 28.11
CA LEU A 490 -12.79 -3.67 28.09
C LEU A 490 -11.54 -3.05 27.44
N LEU A 491 -11.72 -2.29 26.36
CA LEU A 491 -10.62 -1.79 25.53
C LEU A 491 -10.11 -0.41 25.95
N GLN A 492 -10.91 0.38 26.68
CA GLN A 492 -10.61 1.76 27.08
C GLN A 492 -9.19 1.94 27.65
N PRO A 493 -8.65 1.05 28.53
CA PRO A 493 -7.31 1.22 29.07
C PRO A 493 -6.18 1.09 28.04
N PHE A 494 -6.47 0.54 26.85
CA PHE A 494 -5.52 0.29 25.76
C PHE A 494 -5.72 1.26 24.58
N LEU A 495 -6.64 2.22 24.70
CA LEU A 495 -6.83 3.28 23.71
C LEU A 495 -5.98 4.50 24.07
N ASN A 496 -5.39 5.14 23.06
CA ASN A 496 -4.74 6.44 23.20
C ASN A 496 -5.49 7.48 22.37
N GLY A 497 -6.36 8.24 23.02
CA GLY A 497 -7.31 9.12 22.33
C GLY A 497 -8.20 8.32 21.39
N GLN A 498 -7.98 8.48 20.09
CA GLN A 498 -8.69 7.77 19.02
C GLN A 498 -7.85 6.66 18.36
N SER A 499 -6.75 6.24 18.97
CA SER A 499 -5.83 5.26 18.36
C SER A 499 -5.72 3.96 19.16
N ILE A 500 -5.49 2.86 18.45
CA ILE A 500 -5.29 1.50 18.97
C ILE A 500 -4.20 0.80 18.16
N ALA A 501 -3.38 -0.03 18.80
CA ALA A 501 -2.38 -0.86 18.12
C ALA A 501 -2.81 -2.33 18.12
N LEU A 502 -2.78 -2.97 16.94
CA LEU A 502 -3.33 -4.32 16.73
C LEU A 502 -2.33 -5.24 16.01
N GLN A 503 -2.36 -6.53 16.37
CA GLN A 503 -1.71 -7.60 15.62
C GLN A 503 -2.58 -8.84 15.62
N CYS A 504 -2.76 -9.49 14.47
CA CYS A 504 -3.35 -10.82 14.40
C CYS A 504 -2.27 -11.88 14.18
N CYS A 505 -2.42 -13.04 14.80
CA CYS A 505 -1.56 -14.19 14.58
C CYS A 505 -2.41 -15.45 14.38
N ALA A 506 -1.84 -16.47 13.75
CA ALA A 506 -2.29 -17.84 13.90
C ALA A 506 -1.11 -18.75 14.19
N SER A 507 -1.32 -19.71 15.08
CA SER A 507 -0.38 -20.77 15.42
C SER A 507 -1.00 -22.11 15.03
N THR A 508 -0.20 -23.01 14.45
CA THR A 508 -0.64 -24.40 14.22
C THR A 508 -0.45 -25.29 15.46
N GLY A 509 0.14 -24.75 16.53
CA GLY A 509 0.63 -25.48 17.70
C GLY A 509 1.90 -26.29 17.46
N ARG A 510 2.45 -26.27 16.24
CA ARG A 510 3.70 -26.96 15.85
C ARG A 510 4.89 -26.01 15.71
N GLY A 511 4.75 -24.78 16.19
CA GLY A 511 5.73 -23.71 16.03
C GLY A 511 5.74 -23.09 14.62
N GLU A 512 4.68 -23.29 13.84
CA GLU A 512 4.40 -22.51 12.64
C GLU A 512 3.49 -21.33 13.01
N TYR A 513 3.85 -20.13 12.55
CA TYR A 513 3.14 -18.90 12.88
C TYR A 513 2.87 -18.08 11.63
N GLY A 514 1.64 -17.58 11.51
CA GLY A 514 1.22 -16.59 10.52
C GLY A 514 0.90 -15.27 11.18
N LEU A 515 1.20 -14.15 10.52
CA LEU A 515 0.89 -12.82 11.00
C LEU A 515 0.08 -12.01 9.99
N PHE A 516 -0.76 -11.12 10.53
CA PHE A 516 -1.31 -10.01 9.77
C PHE A 516 -1.58 -8.80 10.71
N PRO A 517 -0.99 -7.62 10.47
CA PRO A 517 -0.09 -7.31 9.37
C PRO A 517 1.22 -8.07 9.55
N TRP A 518 1.94 -8.28 8.46
CA TRP A 518 3.21 -8.99 8.48
C TRP A 518 4.38 -8.01 8.47
N TRP A 519 5.40 -8.28 9.27
CA TRP A 519 6.68 -7.59 9.29
C TRP A 519 7.84 -8.57 9.37
N GLU A 520 9.01 -8.13 8.96
CA GLU A 520 10.25 -8.92 9.04
C GLU A 520 10.94 -8.58 10.35
N ALA A 521 11.22 -9.61 11.13
CA ALA A 521 12.03 -9.52 12.33
C ALA A 521 13.18 -10.51 12.23
N SER A 522 14.39 -10.06 12.55
CA SER A 522 15.59 -10.92 12.55
C SER A 522 15.65 -11.90 13.74
N SER A 523 14.63 -11.93 14.60
CA SER A 523 14.60 -12.74 15.80
C SER A 523 14.44 -14.23 15.47
N ALA A 524 15.40 -15.04 15.90
CA ALA A 524 15.30 -16.50 15.95
C ALA A 524 15.40 -16.99 17.42
N PRO A 525 14.33 -17.57 18.00
CA PRO A 525 13.03 -17.88 17.40
C PRO A 525 12.15 -16.63 17.19
N ALA A 526 11.10 -16.79 16.39
CA ALA A 526 10.08 -15.78 16.13
C ALA A 526 9.55 -15.14 17.42
N ASP A 527 9.50 -13.82 17.46
CA ASP A 527 8.93 -13.05 18.56
C ASP A 527 8.02 -11.93 18.05
N PHE A 528 6.72 -12.22 18.05
CA PHE A 528 5.65 -11.28 17.69
C PHE A 528 4.93 -10.70 18.91
N HIS A 529 5.45 -10.88 20.12
CA HIS A 529 4.90 -10.29 21.36
C HIS A 529 5.57 -8.94 21.64
N GLN A 530 5.65 -8.10 20.60
CA GLN A 530 6.37 -6.83 20.58
C GLN A 530 5.35 -5.71 20.36
N PRO A 531 4.69 -5.22 21.44
CA PRO A 531 3.60 -4.25 21.33
C PRO A 531 3.99 -2.95 20.63
N GLU A 532 5.27 -2.58 20.68
CA GLU A 532 5.85 -1.46 19.94
C GLU A 532 5.90 -1.64 18.42
N GLN A 533 5.68 -2.86 17.92
CA GLN A 533 5.60 -3.19 16.50
C GLN A 533 4.16 -3.46 16.02
N PHE A 534 3.19 -3.42 16.93
CA PHE A 534 1.78 -3.58 16.56
C PHE A 534 1.32 -2.42 15.69
N TYR A 535 0.38 -2.71 14.80
CA TYR A 535 -0.03 -1.77 13.77
C TYR A 535 -1.06 -0.77 14.30
N THR A 536 -0.72 0.51 14.28
CA THR A 536 -1.56 1.59 14.79
C THR A 536 -2.68 1.97 13.81
N ILE A 537 -3.90 2.13 14.31
CA ILE A 537 -5.08 2.52 13.51
C ILE A 537 -5.89 3.60 14.24
N THR A 538 -6.49 4.51 13.48
CA THR A 538 -7.47 5.48 13.99
C THR A 538 -8.87 4.87 14.07
N LEU A 539 -9.45 4.89 15.27
CA LEU A 539 -10.85 4.63 15.58
C LEU A 539 -11.67 5.93 15.42
N LEU A 540 -12.95 5.79 15.06
CA LEU A 540 -13.87 6.94 14.88
C LEU A 540 -14.84 7.12 16.02
#